data_AF-A0A8H7XDQ0-F1
#
_entry.id   AF-A0A8H7XDQ0-F1
#
_cell.length_a   1.000
_cell.length_b   1.000
_cell.length_c   1.000
_cell.angle_alpha   90.00
_cell.angle_beta   90.00
_cell.angle_gamma   90.00
#
_symmetry.space_group_name_H-M   'P 1'
#
loop_
_entity.id
_entity.type
_entity.pdbx_description
1 polymer ?
#
loop_
_entity_poly.entity_id
_entity_poly.type
_entity_poly.pdbx_seq_one_letter_code
_entity_poly.pdbx_strand_id
1 'polypeptide(L)'
;MISYLLFTATGFFAWGQSAKALSPWPVPVVVGLGLINFGIQLGTTGVVSYVVDCHRDKSGEAFAAMNFVKNMFAFGLVNYINDWIATQGTRNVFFVIGGLTVAASLTTIPMYIWGKRARSWVYRKGIAGKA
;
A
#
# COMPACT_ATOMS: atom_id res chain seq x y z
N MET A 1 2.39 0.30 -10.31
CA MET A 1 2.96 1.15 -9.23
C MET A 1 2.64 2.63 -9.43
N ILE A 2 2.93 3.23 -10.59
CA ILE A 2 2.56 4.64 -10.87
C ILE A 2 1.03 4.86 -10.88
N SER A 3 0.27 3.94 -11.51
CA SER A 3 -1.20 3.97 -11.49
C SER A 3 -1.77 3.86 -10.08
N TYR A 4 -1.26 2.93 -9.27
CA TYR A 4 -1.59 2.78 -7.84
C TYR A 4 -1.39 4.10 -7.07
N LEU A 5 -0.24 4.74 -7.24
CA LEU A 5 0.11 5.97 -6.53
C LEU A 5 -0.84 7.12 -6.90
N LEU A 6 -1.15 7.28 -8.20
CA LEU A 6 -2.05 8.33 -8.68
C LEU A 6 -3.47 8.18 -8.12
N PHE A 7 -4.04 6.97 -8.17
CA PHE A 7 -5.42 6.72 -7.72
C PHE A 7 -5.54 6.73 -6.19
N THR A 8 -4.57 6.16 -5.47
CA THR A 8 -4.61 6.12 -4.01
C THR A 8 -4.31 7.49 -3.40
N ALA A 9 -3.37 8.28 -3.96
CA ALA A 9 -3.11 9.64 -3.49
C ALA A 9 -4.32 10.55 -3.70
N THR A 10 -4.87 10.60 -4.93
CA THR A 10 -6.07 11.41 -5.20
C THR A 10 -7.27 10.98 -4.34
N GLY A 11 -7.42 9.68 -4.08
CA GLY A 11 -8.45 9.15 -3.19
C GLY A 11 -8.30 9.61 -1.72
N PHE A 12 -7.10 9.53 -1.14
CA PHE A 12 -6.86 10.00 0.23
C PHE A 12 -7.01 11.52 0.37
N PHE A 13 -6.54 12.31 -0.59
CA PHE A 13 -6.71 13.76 -0.59
C PHE A 13 -8.17 14.18 -0.79
N ALA A 14 -8.92 13.50 -1.67
CA ALA A 14 -10.34 13.73 -1.89
C ALA A 14 -11.18 13.40 -0.65
N TRP A 15 -10.85 12.29 0.04
CA TRP A 15 -11.51 11.90 1.28
C TRP A 15 -11.19 12.87 2.42
N GLY A 16 -9.93 13.30 2.57
CA GLY A 16 -9.50 14.24 3.61
C GLY A 16 -10.02 15.68 3.44
N GLN A 17 -10.23 16.15 2.21
CA GLN A 17 -10.93 17.42 1.93
C GLN A 17 -12.43 17.28 2.23
N SER A 18 -13.06 16.18 1.80
CA SER A 18 -14.49 15.94 2.00
C SER A 18 -14.86 15.78 3.48
N ALA A 19 -13.98 15.18 4.29
CA ALA A 19 -14.15 15.06 5.74
C ALA A 19 -14.14 16.42 6.46
N LYS A 20 -13.41 17.43 5.94
CA LYS A 20 -13.40 18.79 6.49
C LYS A 20 -14.63 19.60 6.07
N ALA A 21 -15.10 19.36 4.86
CA ALA A 21 -16.12 20.18 4.22
C ALA A 21 -17.56 19.73 4.56
N LEU A 22 -17.76 18.67 5.37
CA LEU A 22 -19.08 18.09 5.69
C LEU A 22 -19.97 17.95 4.43
N SER A 23 -19.34 17.59 3.31
CA SER A 23 -19.99 17.57 2.01
C SER A 23 -20.98 16.40 1.92
N PRO A 24 -22.01 16.49 1.07
CA PRO A 24 -23.00 15.42 0.88
C PRO A 24 -22.31 14.07 0.66
N TRP A 25 -22.84 13.04 1.32
CA TRP A 25 -22.27 11.68 1.39
C TRP A 25 -21.75 11.07 0.07
N PRO A 26 -22.29 11.36 -1.13
CA PRO A 26 -21.82 10.71 -2.36
C PRO A 26 -20.38 11.09 -2.71
N VAL A 27 -19.95 12.31 -2.40
CA VAL A 27 -18.62 12.81 -2.79
C VAL A 27 -17.49 12.11 -2.01
N PRO A 28 -17.48 12.08 -0.66
CA PRO A 28 -16.47 11.34 0.10
C PRO A 28 -16.51 9.82 -0.16
N VAL A 29 -17.69 9.23 -0.36
CA VAL A 29 -17.84 7.77 -0.47
C VAL A 29 -17.54 7.27 -1.87
N VAL A 30 -18.12 7.86 -2.91
CA VAL A 30 -17.96 7.38 -4.29
C VAL A 30 -16.60 7.80 -4.85
N VAL A 31 -16.22 9.07 -4.65
CA VAL A 31 -14.95 9.58 -5.19
C VAL A 31 -13.80 9.20 -4.25
N GLY A 32 -13.88 9.53 -2.96
CA GLY A 32 -12.79 9.24 -2.01
C GLY A 32 -12.53 7.74 -1.80
N LEU A 33 -13.50 7.02 -1.22
CA LEU A 33 -13.35 5.59 -0.93
C LEU A 33 -13.27 4.72 -2.20
N GLY A 34 -13.99 5.07 -3.26
CA GLY A 34 -13.95 4.36 -4.54
C GLY A 34 -12.56 4.41 -5.19
N LEU A 35 -11.95 5.59 -5.27
CA LEU A 35 -10.59 5.76 -5.83
C LEU A 35 -9.52 5.07 -4.99
N ILE A 36 -9.64 5.12 -3.65
CA ILE A 36 -8.72 4.42 -2.74
C ILE A 36 -8.77 2.91 -2.99
N ASN A 37 -9.96 2.30 -2.97
CA ASN A 37 -10.11 0.85 -3.15
C ASN A 37 -9.67 0.40 -4.55
N PHE A 38 -10.00 1.17 -5.58
CA PHE A 38 -9.56 0.90 -6.94
C PHE A 38 -8.03 0.91 -7.05
N GLY A 39 -7.39 1.94 -6.49
CA GLY A 39 -5.93 2.01 -6.40
C GLY A 39 -5.35 0.80 -5.67
N ILE A 40 -5.87 0.48 -4.47
CA ILE A 40 -5.39 -0.64 -3.67
C ILE A 40 -5.49 -1.98 -4.40
N GLN A 41 -6.58 -2.22 -5.13
CA GLN A 41 -6.77 -3.45 -5.87
C GLN A 41 -5.71 -3.61 -6.98
N LEU A 42 -5.43 -2.54 -7.74
CA LEU A 42 -4.38 -2.57 -8.77
C LEU A 42 -2.99 -2.87 -8.21
N GLY A 43 -2.69 -2.36 -7.02
CA GLY A 43 -1.41 -2.63 -6.34
C GLY A 43 -1.32 -4.06 -5.82
N THR A 44 -2.38 -4.52 -5.15
CA THR A 44 -2.44 -5.84 -4.53
C THR A 44 -2.30 -6.94 -5.57
N THR A 45 -3.02 -6.84 -6.70
CA THR A 45 -2.93 -7.83 -7.79
C THR A 45 -1.48 -7.95 -8.30
N GLY A 46 -0.76 -6.83 -8.45
CA GLY A 46 0.64 -6.86 -8.90
C GLY A 46 1.59 -7.54 -7.90
N VAL A 47 1.42 -7.30 -6.59
CA VAL A 47 2.23 -7.94 -5.55
C VAL A 47 1.96 -9.43 -5.47
N VAL A 48 0.69 -9.82 -5.52
CA VAL A 48 0.23 -11.21 -5.48
C VAL A 48 0.85 -11.99 -6.66
N SER A 49 0.73 -11.49 -7.89
CA SER A 49 1.33 -12.12 -9.06
C SER A 49 2.86 -12.24 -8.95
N TYR A 50 3.54 -11.21 -8.47
CA TYR A 50 4.99 -11.25 -8.29
C TYR A 50 5.45 -12.31 -7.27
N VAL A 51 4.71 -12.48 -6.17
CA VAL A 51 5.00 -13.49 -5.16
C VAL A 51 4.80 -14.91 -5.71
N VAL A 52 3.75 -15.14 -6.51
CA VAL A 52 3.54 -16.41 -7.23
C VAL A 52 4.72 -16.73 -8.14
N ASP A 53 5.15 -15.74 -8.92
CA ASP A 53 6.20 -15.92 -9.92
C ASP A 53 7.56 -16.20 -9.28
N CYS A 54 7.87 -15.56 -8.14
CA CYS A 54 9.15 -15.77 -7.43
C CYS A 54 9.18 -17.06 -6.60
N HIS A 55 8.03 -17.56 -6.14
CA HIS A 55 7.93 -18.75 -5.28
C HIS A 55 6.96 -19.78 -5.87
N ARG A 56 7.16 -20.19 -7.14
CA ARG A 56 6.25 -21.14 -7.82
C ARG A 56 6.01 -22.44 -7.05
N ASP A 57 7.06 -23.02 -6.45
CA ASP A 57 6.96 -24.30 -5.73
C ASP A 57 6.35 -24.18 -4.32
N LYS A 58 6.34 -22.97 -3.72
CA LYS A 58 5.81 -22.71 -2.36
C LYS A 58 4.87 -21.52 -2.31
N SER A 59 4.11 -21.32 -3.37
CA SER A 59 3.24 -20.15 -3.52
C SER A 59 2.20 -20.05 -2.40
N GLY A 60 1.60 -21.18 -2.00
CA GLY A 60 0.62 -21.25 -0.91
C GLY A 60 1.17 -20.79 0.46
N GLU A 61 2.35 -21.28 0.85
CA GLU A 61 3.00 -20.89 2.12
C GLU A 61 3.42 -19.41 2.10
N ALA A 62 3.95 -18.92 0.98
CA ALA A 62 4.34 -17.53 0.82
C ALA A 62 3.13 -16.57 0.90
N PHE A 63 1.99 -16.95 0.30
CA PHE A 63 0.75 -16.20 0.42
C PHE A 63 0.18 -16.17 1.83
N ALA A 64 0.24 -17.31 2.53
CA ALA A 64 -0.21 -17.39 3.91
C ALA A 64 0.61 -16.47 4.81
N ALA A 65 1.94 -16.48 4.68
CA ALA A 65 2.83 -15.58 5.42
C ALA A 65 2.56 -14.10 5.10
N MET A 66 2.37 -13.76 3.82
CA MET A 66 2.05 -12.39 3.40
C MET A 66 0.72 -11.90 4.00
N ASN A 67 -0.32 -12.74 3.96
CA ASN A 67 -1.62 -12.40 4.55
C ASN A 67 -1.56 -12.34 6.08
N PHE A 68 -0.76 -13.20 6.72
CA PHE A 68 -0.56 -13.16 8.16
C PHE A 68 0.04 -11.82 8.61
N VAL A 69 1.11 -11.35 7.96
CA VAL A 69 1.71 -10.04 8.25
C VAL A 69 0.72 -8.91 8.00
N LYS A 70 -0.03 -8.96 6.89
CA LYS A 70 -1.08 -7.98 6.58
C LYS A 70 -2.15 -7.92 7.68
N ASN A 71 -2.63 -9.07 8.14
CA ASN A 71 -3.69 -9.14 9.14
C ASN A 71 -3.19 -8.75 10.53
N MET A 72 -1.94 -9.07 10.90
CA MET A 72 -1.32 -8.56 12.13
C MET A 72 -1.24 -7.04 12.14
N PHE A 73 -0.81 -6.43 11.03
CA PHE A 73 -0.75 -4.98 10.91
C PHE A 73 -2.16 -4.36 11.00
N ALA A 74 -3.15 -4.96 10.31
CA ALA A 74 -4.53 -4.51 10.36
C ALA A 74 -5.11 -4.61 11.78
N PHE A 75 -4.80 -5.68 12.51
CA PHE A 75 -5.23 -5.86 13.90
C PHE A 75 -4.63 -4.78 14.81
N GLY A 76 -3.32 -4.52 14.72
CA GLY A 76 -2.68 -3.45 15.49
C GLY A 76 -3.28 -2.08 15.19
N LEU A 77 -3.55 -1.80 13.91
CA LEU A 77 -4.15 -0.53 13.48
C LEU A 77 -5.58 -0.37 14.02
N VAL A 78 -6.44 -1.39 13.92
CA VAL A 78 -7.84 -1.33 14.38
C VAL A 78 -7.95 -1.04 15.88
N ASN A 79 -7.06 -1.59 16.69
CA ASN A 79 -7.08 -1.35 18.13
C ASN A 79 -6.67 0.10 18.47
N TYR A 80 -5.75 0.69 17.70
CA TYR A 80 -5.23 2.03 17.96
C TYR A 80 -6.01 3.15 17.25
N ILE A 81 -6.66 2.86 16.13
CA ILE A 81 -7.23 3.89 15.24
C ILE A 81 -8.41 4.63 15.88
N ASN A 82 -9.19 3.99 16.75
CA ASN A 82 -10.33 4.63 17.41
C ASN A 82 -9.86 5.74 18.36
N ASP A 83 -8.88 5.46 19.22
CA ASP A 83 -8.29 6.45 20.12
C ASP A 83 -7.55 7.55 19.35
N TRP A 84 -6.92 7.18 18.22
CA TRP A 84 -6.23 8.12 17.37
C TRP A 84 -7.18 9.11 16.67
N ILE A 85 -8.33 8.61 16.19
CA ILE A 85 -9.39 9.45 15.62
C ILE A 85 -9.99 10.36 16.68
N ALA A 86 -10.20 9.85 17.91
CA ALA A 86 -10.75 10.64 19.01
C ALA A 86 -9.85 11.80 19.44
N THR A 87 -8.53 11.65 19.34
CA THR A 87 -7.55 12.66 19.79
C THR A 87 -7.11 13.65 18.72
N GLN A 88 -6.94 13.22 17.47
CA GLN A 88 -6.39 14.05 16.37
C GLN A 88 -7.43 14.45 15.33
N GLY A 89 -8.64 13.87 15.40
CA GLY A 89 -9.70 14.08 14.42
C GLY A 89 -9.49 13.28 13.14
N THR A 90 -10.61 12.82 12.56
CA THR A 90 -10.67 11.96 11.37
C THR A 90 -9.86 12.50 10.18
N ARG A 91 -9.80 13.83 10.02
CA ARG A 91 -9.08 14.47 8.91
C ARG A 91 -7.58 14.25 8.97
N ASN A 92 -6.96 14.49 10.13
CA ASN A 92 -5.50 14.40 10.27
C ASN A 92 -5.04 12.95 10.20
N VAL A 93 -5.76 12.03 10.85
CA VAL A 93 -5.43 10.60 10.84
C VAL A 93 -5.40 10.06 9.40
N PHE A 94 -6.41 10.36 8.59
CA PHE A 94 -6.44 9.90 7.20
C PHE A 94 -5.44 10.63 6.29
N PHE A 95 -5.11 11.89 6.56
CA PHE A 95 -4.02 12.59 5.86
C PHE A 95 -2.65 11.96 6.16
N VAL A 96 -2.41 11.57 7.42
CA VAL A 96 -1.17 10.90 7.83
C VAL A 96 -1.08 9.50 7.22
N ILE A 97 -2.16 8.72 7.23
CA ILE A 97 -2.20 7.40 6.59
C ILE A 97 -2.02 7.51 5.08
N GLY A 98 -2.68 8.47 4.43
CA GLY A 98 -2.51 8.75 3.02
C GLY A 98 -1.08 9.18 2.67
N GLY A 99 -0.50 10.07 3.48
CA GLY A 99 0.89 10.51 3.36
C GLY A 99 1.89 9.37 3.53
N LEU A 100 1.69 8.49 4.53
CA LEU A 100 2.53 7.31 4.75
C LEU A 100 2.43 6.34 3.57
N THR A 101 1.22 6.15 3.03
CA THR A 101 1.00 5.31 1.84
C THR A 101 1.73 5.88 0.62
N VAL A 102 1.70 7.20 0.42
CA VAL A 102 2.43 7.88 -0.65
C VAL A 102 3.95 7.78 -0.42
N ALA A 103 4.43 7.95 0.81
CA ALA A 103 5.84 7.81 1.15
C ALA A 103 6.37 6.39 0.92
N ALA A 104 5.61 5.36 1.32
CA ALA A 104 5.94 3.96 1.03
C ALA A 104 5.97 3.69 -0.48
N SER A 105 5.02 4.27 -1.23
CA SER A 105 4.98 4.18 -2.68
C SER A 105 6.17 4.88 -3.35
N LEU A 106 6.56 6.06 -2.86
CA LEU A 106 7.74 6.80 -3.31
C LEU A 106 9.03 6.03 -3.02
N THR A 107 9.10 5.28 -1.92
CA THR A 107 10.22 4.39 -1.58
C THR A 107 10.36 3.24 -2.59
N THR A 108 9.32 2.94 -3.35
CA THR A 108 9.37 1.97 -4.46
C THR A 108 10.14 2.51 -5.68
N ILE A 109 10.24 3.83 -5.84
CA ILE A 109 10.98 4.48 -6.94
C ILE A 109 12.51 4.24 -6.84
N PRO A 110 13.20 4.48 -5.71
CA PRO A 110 14.61 4.14 -5.59
C PRO A 110 14.84 2.63 -5.71
N MET A 111 13.89 1.78 -5.29
CA MET A 111 13.98 0.35 -5.54
C MET A 111 13.89 0.01 -7.04
N TYR A 112 13.15 0.78 -7.85
CA TYR A 112 13.08 0.59 -9.30
C TYR A 112 14.36 1.04 -10.03
N ILE A 113 14.98 2.14 -9.56
CA ILE A 113 16.20 2.71 -10.14
C ILE A 113 17.44 1.90 -9.70
N TRP A 114 17.58 1.61 -8.40
CA TRP A 114 18.68 0.83 -7.86
C TRP A 114 18.47 -0.67 -7.91
N GLY A 115 17.26 -1.16 -8.15
CA GLY A 115 16.96 -2.58 -8.29
C GLY A 115 17.74 -3.24 -9.42
N LYS A 116 17.91 -2.57 -10.56
CA LYS A 116 18.78 -3.07 -11.66
C LYS A 116 20.24 -3.19 -11.23
N ARG A 117 20.71 -2.26 -10.38
CA ARG A 117 22.08 -2.24 -9.86
C ARG A 117 22.29 -3.28 -8.75
N ALA A 118 21.29 -3.50 -7.90
CA ALA A 118 21.31 -4.54 -6.89
C ALA A 118 21.23 -5.95 -7.51
N ARG A 119 20.36 -6.17 -8.52
CA ARG A 119 20.25 -7.46 -9.23
C ARG A 119 21.54 -7.82 -9.98
N SER A 120 22.17 -6.85 -10.64
CA SER A 120 23.46 -7.07 -11.32
C SER A 120 24.60 -7.31 -10.33
N TRP A 121 24.55 -6.72 -9.13
CA TRP A 121 25.53 -6.96 -8.07
C TRP A 121 25.37 -8.33 -7.41
N VAL A 122 24.13 -8.77 -7.17
CA VAL A 122 23.81 -10.11 -6.64
C VAL A 122 24.18 -11.21 -7.64
N TYR A 123 23.92 -11.00 -8.94
CA TYR A 123 24.36 -11.91 -10.00
C TYR A 123 25.89 -11.97 -10.10
N ARG A 124 26.59 -10.82 -10.05
CA ARG A 124 28.07 -10.77 -10.09
C ARG A 124 28.74 -11.34 -8.85
N LYS A 125 28.11 -11.27 -7.68
CA LYS A 125 28.64 -11.83 -6.43
C LYS A 125 28.22 -13.27 -6.14
N GLY A 126 27.46 -13.90 -7.04
CA GLY A 126 27.13 -15.34 -6.95
C GLY A 126 26.37 -15.74 -5.68
N ILE A 127 25.64 -14.82 -5.06
CA ILE A 127 24.95 -15.07 -3.77
C ILE A 127 23.64 -15.83 -4.01
N ALA A 128 23.07 -15.71 -5.21
CA ALA A 128 22.09 -16.66 -5.72
C ALA A 128 22.86 -17.88 -6.25
N GLY A 129 23.17 -18.82 -5.36
CA GLY A 129 23.65 -20.14 -5.75
C GLY A 129 22.72 -20.73 -6.80
N LYS A 130 23.32 -21.44 -7.77
CA LYS A 130 22.66 -22.17 -8.85
C LYS A 130 21.37 -22.84 -8.34
N ALA A 131 20.22 -22.32 -8.79
CA ALA A 131 19.03 -23.13 -8.96
C ALA A 131 19.11 -23.74 -10.36
#